data_AF-A0AAD7QGP2-F1
#
_entry.id   AF-A0AAD7QGP2-F1
#
_cell.length_a   1.000
_cell.length_b   1.000
_cell.length_c   1.000
_cell.angle_alpha   90.00
_cell.angle_beta   90.00
_cell.angle_gamma   90.00
#
_symmetry.space_group_name_H-M   'P 1'
#
loop_
_entity.id
_entity.type
_entity.pdbx_description
1 polymer ?
#
loop_
_entity_poly.entity_id
_entity_poly.type
_entity_poly.pdbx_seq_one_letter_code
_entity_poly.pdbx_strand_id
1 'polypeptide(L)'
;MATSTDTDELQTLLSEQQREFMAAKTLDSDLDMAFQLQMQEAMNASLAIQPLASRSTPSTPLKVVTYFEDDQNDGVLDLASTLMLEDLKAFAQELEDREQCEAEMRKMRDDLDRRIFDQTFARDIMNIPEDQWQNYGDNYHKPYCTDGASSSSSSSSSSSLQNPFLATEVFKLYFKGLVSEEMVKDMKVTVAAIGIAICDSKDFLIFEVKKPMEAIDADGVVLSEECAELQALIEGLDNAIGLGLKSVTFFCENYLVYNHITGRLPTSQSKLGTLVNQVLHLQTKFESCNPSLIARNDIKFAFKSARDTIVSQITWPADTNNGKSLKETCVICFEDADVEKMFSVDSCLHRYCFSCMKQHVEVKLLNGMMATCPHEGCKSEVNVDSCSKFLAPKLVEIISQRIKESAIPVTQKVYCPYPKCSVLMSKHDVLEYTKTVYIGAEQSGARKCMKCDCFFCINCQVPWHYDMTCYDYKNSNPYLRAEDCKLKSLAEENKWRQCVKCNHMVELSEGCYHIYCRCGYEFCYTCGAEWKNKKATCSCPIWDEPNIIRNQRRF
;
A
#
# COMPACT_ATOMS: atom_id res chain seq x y z
N MET A 1 28.15 15.60 -17.30
CA MET A 1 28.85 14.66 -18.20
C MET A 1 30.32 14.80 -17.93
N ALA A 2 30.83 14.09 -16.93
CA ALA A 2 32.26 13.82 -16.81
C ALA A 2 32.59 12.82 -17.94
N THR A 3 33.62 13.07 -18.72
CA THR A 3 34.03 12.15 -19.81
C THR A 3 34.60 10.87 -19.21
N SER A 4 34.65 9.75 -19.94
CA SER A 4 35.18 8.48 -19.38
C SER A 4 36.62 8.60 -18.88
N THR A 5 37.35 9.62 -19.36
CA THR A 5 38.68 10.00 -18.88
C THR A 5 38.67 10.57 -17.46
N ASP A 6 37.65 11.35 -17.09
CA ASP A 6 37.54 11.96 -15.75
C ASP A 6 37.21 10.90 -14.69
N THR A 7 36.42 9.88 -15.04
CA THR A 7 36.10 8.77 -14.14
C THR A 7 37.30 7.87 -13.91
N ASP A 8 38.09 7.58 -14.95
CA ASP A 8 39.32 6.80 -14.84
C ASP A 8 40.38 7.54 -13.98
N GLU A 9 40.50 8.86 -14.14
CA GLU A 9 41.36 9.70 -13.30
C GLU A 9 40.90 9.70 -11.83
N LEU A 10 39.59 9.84 -11.58
CA LEU A 10 39.03 9.81 -10.23
C LEU A 10 39.23 8.46 -9.54
N GLN A 11 39.06 7.36 -10.27
CA GLN A 11 39.27 6.00 -9.76
C GLN A 11 40.74 5.70 -9.48
N THR A 12 41.64 6.29 -10.28
CA THR A 12 43.08 6.27 -10.04
C THR A 12 43.45 7.04 -8.77
N LEU A 13 42.87 8.23 -8.57
CA LEU A 13 43.06 9.05 -7.36
C LEU A 13 42.54 8.36 -6.11
N LEU A 14 41.36 7.71 -6.16
CA LEU A 14 40.84 6.93 -5.04
C LEU A 14 41.74 5.75 -4.68
N SER A 15 42.24 5.04 -5.69
CA SER A 15 43.17 3.92 -5.49
C SER A 15 44.50 4.37 -4.88
N GLU A 16 44.98 5.55 -5.30
CA GLU A 16 46.16 6.19 -4.72
C GLU A 16 45.93 6.63 -3.28
N GLN A 17 44.80 7.28 -3.00
CA GLN A 17 44.43 7.71 -1.65
C GLN A 17 44.26 6.52 -0.69
N GLN A 18 43.62 5.43 -1.13
CA GLN A 18 43.53 4.19 -0.34
C GLN A 18 44.92 3.61 -0.04
N ARG A 19 45.82 3.61 -1.03
CA ARG A 19 47.20 3.11 -0.87
C ARG A 19 47.99 3.97 0.12
N GLU A 20 47.93 5.29 0.00
CA GLU A 20 48.58 6.22 0.93
C GLU A 20 48.04 6.07 2.34
N PHE A 21 46.72 5.91 2.49
CA PHE A 21 46.09 5.73 3.78
C PHE A 21 46.50 4.41 4.45
N MET A 22 46.54 3.31 3.69
CA MET A 22 47.05 2.03 4.19
C MET A 22 48.53 2.11 4.57
N ALA A 23 49.35 2.82 3.79
CA ALA A 23 50.77 3.03 4.09
C ALA A 23 50.98 3.87 5.37
N ALA A 24 50.16 4.91 5.58
CA ALA A 24 50.17 5.71 6.79
C ALA A 24 49.76 4.88 8.02
N LYS A 25 48.70 4.06 7.90
CA LYS A 25 48.27 3.14 8.97
C LYS A 25 49.35 2.12 9.33
N THR A 26 50.05 1.56 8.35
CA THR A 26 51.18 0.65 8.62
C THR A 26 52.34 1.36 9.29
N LEU A 27 52.64 2.59 8.87
CA LEU A 27 53.74 3.37 9.45
C LEU A 27 53.47 3.72 10.91
N ASP A 28 52.23 4.09 11.24
CA ASP A 28 51.80 4.41 12.60
C ASP A 28 51.94 3.18 13.52
N SER A 29 51.42 2.02 13.07
CA SER A 29 51.59 0.75 13.78
C SER A 29 53.06 0.35 13.96
N ASP A 30 53.92 0.61 12.98
CA ASP A 30 55.35 0.33 13.07
C ASP A 30 56.05 1.26 14.08
N LEU A 31 55.64 2.54 14.14
CA LEU A 31 56.16 3.52 15.11
C LEU A 31 55.76 3.15 16.55
N ASP A 32 54.52 2.72 16.78
CA ASP A 32 54.06 2.26 18.09
C ASP A 32 54.80 1.00 18.54
N MET A 33 54.97 0.05 17.63
CA MET A 33 55.75 -1.15 17.90
C MET A 33 57.21 -0.81 18.23
N ALA A 34 57.81 0.13 17.51
CA ALA A 34 59.17 0.61 17.80
C ALA A 34 59.26 1.29 19.17
N PHE A 35 58.27 2.12 19.53
CA PHE A 35 58.19 2.77 20.84
C PHE A 35 58.07 1.75 21.98
N GLN A 36 57.20 0.74 21.83
CA GLN A 36 57.04 -0.33 22.82
C GLN A 36 58.34 -1.13 22.99
N LEU A 37 59.03 -1.46 21.90
CA LEU A 37 60.33 -2.14 21.95
C LEU A 37 61.38 -1.30 22.68
N GLN A 38 61.47 0.01 22.41
CA GLN A 38 62.37 0.92 23.11
C GLN A 38 62.07 1.00 24.61
N MET A 39 60.79 1.06 24.98
CA MET A 39 60.37 1.08 26.38
C MET A 39 60.75 -0.23 27.09
N GLN A 40 60.51 -1.38 26.44
CA GLN A 40 60.88 -2.69 26.96
C GLN A 40 62.40 -2.84 27.14
N GLU A 41 63.19 -2.35 26.19
CA GLU A 41 64.65 -2.32 26.29
C GLU A 41 65.12 -1.46 27.46
N ALA A 42 64.53 -0.28 27.66
CA ALA A 42 64.84 0.61 28.79
C ALA A 42 64.48 -0.02 30.15
N MET A 43 63.34 -0.71 30.24
CA MET A 43 62.96 -1.46 31.45
C MET A 43 63.93 -2.60 31.73
N ASN A 44 64.29 -3.39 30.71
CA ASN A 44 65.23 -4.49 30.84
C ASN A 44 66.64 -4.01 31.26
N ALA A 45 67.10 -2.89 30.70
CA ALA A 45 68.38 -2.28 31.06
C ALA A 45 68.39 -1.79 32.52
N SER A 46 67.27 -1.24 33.00
CA SER A 46 67.12 -0.78 34.39
C SER A 46 67.13 -1.94 35.39
N LEU A 47 66.55 -3.10 35.04
CA LEU A 47 66.59 -4.32 35.85
C LEU A 47 67.99 -4.96 35.89
N ALA A 48 68.79 -4.79 34.85
CA ALA A 48 70.17 -5.32 34.78
C ALA A 48 71.19 -4.55 35.65
N ILE A 49 70.86 -3.33 36.09
CA ILE A 49 71.77 -2.45 36.85
C ILE A 49 71.68 -2.69 38.38
N GLN A 50 70.75 -3.51 38.88
CA GLN A 50 70.65 -3.82 40.32
C GLN A 50 71.70 -4.87 40.78
N PRO A 51 72.60 -4.58 41.74
CA PRO A 51 73.60 -5.54 42.22
C PRO A 51 73.04 -6.56 43.22
N LEU A 52 73.50 -7.81 43.10
CA LEU A 52 73.26 -8.91 44.05
C LEU A 52 73.82 -8.63 45.46
N ALA A 53 72.93 -8.42 46.43
CA ALA A 53 73.02 -8.87 47.84
C ALA A 53 71.70 -8.48 48.56
N SER A 54 71.03 -9.23 49.43
CA SER A 54 71.15 -10.59 49.94
C SER A 54 69.83 -10.91 50.70
N ARG A 55 69.46 -12.19 50.72
CA ARG A 55 68.24 -12.80 51.30
C ARG A 55 67.95 -12.47 52.77
N SER A 56 66.66 -12.28 53.09
CA SER A 56 65.88 -13.06 54.11
C SER A 56 64.40 -12.58 54.19
N THR A 57 63.45 -13.28 53.56
CA THR A 57 62.38 -14.18 54.13
C THR A 57 60.97 -13.55 54.17
N PRO A 58 59.89 -14.37 54.09
CA PRO A 58 58.91 -14.20 53.02
C PRO A 58 57.61 -13.54 53.47
N SER A 59 57.02 -12.75 52.58
CA SER A 59 55.57 -12.50 52.57
C SER A 59 55.02 -12.77 51.16
N THR A 60 53.92 -13.50 51.18
CA THR A 60 53.10 -14.04 50.09
C THR A 60 52.80 -13.02 48.95
N PRO A 61 52.52 -13.50 47.73
CA PRO A 61 52.67 -12.72 46.51
C PRO A 61 51.52 -11.71 46.39
N LEU A 62 51.84 -10.43 46.58
CA LEU A 62 51.03 -9.38 45.98
C LEU A 62 51.31 -9.42 44.48
N LYS A 63 50.33 -9.94 43.72
CA LYS A 63 50.18 -9.63 42.29
C LYS A 63 50.26 -8.12 42.18
N VAL A 64 51.41 -7.60 41.76
CA VAL A 64 51.49 -6.29 41.15
C VAL A 64 50.77 -6.45 39.82
N VAL A 65 49.46 -6.23 39.87
CA VAL A 65 48.70 -5.85 38.68
C VAL A 65 49.32 -4.54 38.25
N THR A 66 50.21 -4.61 37.27
CA THR A 66 50.50 -3.47 36.40
C THR A 66 49.16 -3.11 35.77
N TYR A 67 48.48 -2.13 36.37
CA TYR A 67 47.52 -1.32 35.65
C TYR A 67 48.34 -0.62 34.57
N PHE A 68 48.37 -1.22 33.38
CA PHE A 68 48.47 -0.42 32.18
C PHE A 68 47.19 0.43 32.20
N GLU A 69 47.33 1.72 32.45
CA GLU A 69 46.31 2.67 32.04
C GLU A 69 46.22 2.50 30.52
N ASP A 70 45.14 1.84 30.10
CA ASP A 70 44.76 1.64 28.71
C ASP A 70 44.68 3.05 28.10
N ASP A 71 45.64 3.36 27.22
CA ASP A 71 45.74 4.65 26.57
C ASP A 71 44.53 4.78 25.63
N GLN A 72 43.47 5.43 26.13
CA GLN A 72 42.20 5.60 25.42
C GLN A 72 42.35 6.37 24.09
N ASN A 73 43.55 6.85 23.75
CA ASN A 73 43.83 7.62 22.55
C ASN A 73 44.19 6.74 21.33
N ASP A 74 44.82 5.57 21.53
CA ASP A 74 45.23 4.67 20.43
C ASP A 74 44.03 4.03 19.72
N GLY A 75 43.01 3.62 20.48
CA GLY A 75 41.80 3.03 19.92
C GLY A 75 40.94 4.00 19.09
N VAL A 76 41.06 5.31 19.34
CA VAL A 76 40.29 6.35 18.63
C VAL A 76 40.89 6.63 17.26
N LEU A 77 42.22 6.62 17.14
CA LEU A 77 42.92 6.83 15.87
C LEU A 77 42.73 5.63 14.91
N ASP A 78 42.81 4.41 15.43
CA ASP A 78 42.57 3.18 14.65
C ASP A 78 41.10 3.05 14.20
N LEU A 79 40.15 3.42 15.06
CA LEU A 79 38.72 3.45 14.73
C LEU A 79 38.41 4.51 13.66
N ALA A 80 38.91 5.73 13.83
CA ALA A 80 38.74 6.80 12.83
C ALA A 80 39.35 6.40 11.48
N SER A 81 40.51 5.75 11.50
CA SER A 81 41.18 5.27 10.29
C SER A 81 40.40 4.16 9.59
N THR A 82 39.80 3.27 10.36
CA THR A 82 38.96 2.19 9.83
C THR A 82 37.68 2.73 9.21
N LEU A 83 37.02 3.71 9.85
CA LEU A 83 35.83 4.38 9.31
C LEU A 83 36.13 5.13 8.00
N MET A 84 37.23 5.86 7.93
CA MET A 84 37.64 6.54 6.69
C MET A 84 37.89 5.57 5.53
N LEU A 85 38.46 4.38 5.83
CA LEU A 85 38.69 3.35 4.83
C LEU A 85 37.37 2.70 4.36
N GLU A 86 36.40 2.56 5.25
CA GLU A 86 35.04 2.12 4.92
C GLU A 86 34.31 3.15 4.06
N ASP A 87 34.41 4.44 4.40
CA ASP A 87 33.84 5.54 3.60
C ASP A 87 34.44 5.60 2.19
N LEU A 88 35.77 5.44 2.05
CA LEU A 88 36.43 5.38 0.74
C LEU A 88 35.98 4.19 -0.10
N LYS A 89 35.74 3.03 0.53
CA LYS A 89 35.19 1.85 -0.16
C LYS A 89 33.73 2.06 -0.56
N ALA A 90 32.93 2.63 0.33
CA ALA A 90 31.52 2.95 0.05
C ALA A 90 31.41 3.93 -1.13
N PHE A 91 32.24 4.97 -1.17
CA PHE A 91 32.28 5.92 -2.27
C PHE A 91 32.73 5.29 -3.60
N ALA A 92 33.74 4.42 -3.57
CA ALA A 92 34.16 3.68 -4.76
C ALA A 92 33.04 2.78 -5.30
N GLN A 93 32.32 2.08 -4.41
CA GLN A 93 31.16 1.27 -4.77
C GLN A 93 30.04 2.13 -5.36
N GLU A 94 29.76 3.30 -4.79
CA GLU A 94 28.74 4.23 -5.29
C GLU A 94 29.02 4.70 -6.72
N LEU A 95 30.30 4.93 -7.06
CA LEU A 95 30.69 5.28 -8.44
C LEU A 95 30.46 4.14 -9.42
N GLU A 96 30.83 2.90 -9.06
CA GLU A 96 30.62 1.70 -9.89
C GLU A 96 29.13 1.42 -10.07
N ASP A 97 28.36 1.49 -8.98
CA ASP A 97 26.90 1.32 -9.00
C ASP A 97 26.23 2.38 -9.89
N ARG A 98 26.72 3.64 -9.86
CA ARG A 98 26.23 4.71 -10.73
C ARG A 98 26.53 4.44 -12.20
N GLU A 99 27.74 4.01 -12.54
CA GLU A 99 28.09 3.67 -13.93
C GLU A 99 27.24 2.51 -14.45
N GLN A 100 27.06 1.47 -13.62
CA GLN A 100 26.21 0.34 -13.95
C GLN A 100 24.74 0.77 -14.16
N CYS A 101 24.22 1.65 -13.30
CA CYS A 101 22.88 2.22 -13.45
C CYS A 101 22.75 3.00 -14.77
N GLU A 102 23.71 3.86 -15.09
CA GLU A 102 23.73 4.61 -16.36
C GLU A 102 23.82 3.68 -17.59
N ALA A 103 24.56 2.58 -17.51
CA ALA A 103 24.66 1.58 -18.57
C ALA A 103 23.34 0.80 -18.76
N GLU A 104 22.69 0.39 -17.68
CA GLU A 104 21.38 -0.27 -17.73
C GLU A 104 20.29 0.68 -18.26
N MET A 105 20.29 1.95 -17.84
CA MET A 105 19.39 2.96 -18.40
C MET A 105 19.57 3.15 -19.90
N ARG A 106 20.81 3.14 -20.41
CA ARG A 106 21.09 3.18 -21.85
C ARG A 106 20.51 1.97 -22.58
N LYS A 107 20.69 0.76 -22.05
CA LYS A 107 20.11 -0.45 -22.63
C LYS A 107 18.58 -0.41 -22.65
N MET A 108 17.96 0.07 -21.56
CA MET A 108 16.50 0.21 -21.49
C MET A 108 15.97 1.23 -22.50
N ARG A 109 16.68 2.35 -22.70
CA ARG A 109 16.36 3.32 -23.75
C ARG A 109 16.39 2.67 -25.13
N ASP A 110 17.46 1.94 -25.45
CA ASP A 110 17.61 1.28 -26.75
C ASP A 110 16.53 0.21 -26.98
N ASP A 111 16.17 -0.56 -25.94
CA ASP A 111 15.08 -1.54 -26.02
C ASP A 111 13.72 -0.88 -26.20
N LEU A 112 13.47 0.23 -25.49
CA LEU A 112 12.25 1.01 -25.64
C LEU A 112 12.13 1.59 -27.06
N ASP A 113 13.19 2.16 -27.60
CA ASP A 113 13.21 2.69 -28.98
C ASP A 113 12.87 1.61 -30.02
N ARG A 114 13.37 0.38 -29.82
CA ARG A 114 13.00 -0.78 -30.65
C ARG A 114 11.52 -1.13 -30.52
N ARG A 115 10.98 -1.16 -29.29
CA ARG A 115 9.56 -1.45 -29.06
C ARG A 115 8.65 -0.39 -29.69
N ILE A 116 8.99 0.90 -29.56
CA ILE A 116 8.25 2.00 -30.19
C ILE A 116 8.27 1.83 -31.71
N PHE A 117 9.45 1.50 -32.26
CA PHE A 117 9.58 1.23 -33.69
C PHE A 117 8.72 0.04 -34.14
N ASP A 118 8.78 -1.08 -33.45
CA ASP A 118 8.01 -2.30 -33.78
C ASP A 118 6.50 -2.03 -33.69
N GLN A 119 6.04 -1.32 -32.67
CA GLN A 119 4.63 -0.93 -32.54
C GLN A 119 4.19 0.00 -33.67
N THR A 120 5.03 0.96 -34.04
CA THR A 120 4.77 1.89 -35.15
C THR A 120 4.74 1.13 -36.48
N PHE A 121 5.69 0.23 -36.70
CA PHE A 121 5.75 -0.61 -37.89
C PHE A 121 4.55 -1.54 -38.02
N ALA A 122 4.12 -2.17 -36.91
CA ALA A 122 2.90 -2.99 -36.89
C ALA A 122 1.66 -2.17 -37.25
N ARG A 123 1.57 -0.92 -36.75
CA ARG A 123 0.48 0.00 -37.10
C ARG A 123 0.52 0.42 -38.58
N ASP A 124 1.71 0.69 -39.11
CA ASP A 124 1.91 1.01 -40.51
C ASP A 124 1.42 -0.14 -41.40
N ILE A 125 1.79 -1.39 -41.08
CA ILE A 125 1.32 -2.60 -41.79
C ILE A 125 -0.21 -2.68 -41.79
N MET A 126 -0.85 -2.51 -40.64
CA MET A 126 -2.32 -2.59 -40.52
C MET A 126 -3.06 -1.51 -41.32
N ASN A 127 -2.39 -0.43 -41.70
CA ASN A 127 -2.95 0.66 -42.49
C ASN A 127 -2.72 0.51 -44.00
N ILE A 128 -1.97 -0.51 -44.44
CA ILE A 128 -1.75 -0.76 -45.87
C ILE A 128 -3.02 -1.40 -46.46
N PRO A 129 -3.59 -0.85 -47.55
CA PRO A 129 -4.72 -1.47 -48.24
C PRO A 129 -4.40 -2.88 -48.75
N GLU A 130 -5.37 -3.80 -48.66
CA GLU A 130 -5.19 -5.23 -48.96
C GLU A 130 -4.72 -5.47 -50.41
N ASP A 131 -5.14 -4.63 -51.36
CA ASP A 131 -4.73 -4.68 -52.77
C ASP A 131 -3.24 -4.34 -52.96
N GLN A 132 -2.69 -3.46 -52.10
CA GLN A 132 -1.27 -3.14 -52.11
C GLN A 132 -0.46 -4.20 -51.37
N TRP A 133 -0.99 -4.71 -50.26
CA TRP A 133 -0.38 -5.79 -49.48
C TRP A 133 -0.23 -7.08 -50.31
N GLN A 134 -1.22 -7.44 -51.11
CA GLN A 134 -1.16 -8.61 -52.00
C GLN A 134 -0.06 -8.52 -53.08
N ASN A 135 0.32 -7.30 -53.49
CA ASN A 135 1.32 -7.10 -54.54
C ASN A 135 2.75 -6.98 -54.00
N TYR A 136 2.92 -6.37 -52.82
CA TYR A 136 4.25 -5.97 -52.32
C TYR A 136 4.50 -6.33 -50.84
N GLY A 137 3.53 -6.93 -50.14
CA GLY A 137 3.61 -7.22 -48.70
C GLY A 137 4.76 -8.15 -48.33
N ASP A 138 5.04 -9.16 -49.18
CA ASP A 138 6.13 -10.12 -48.98
C ASP A 138 7.53 -9.46 -48.97
N ASN A 139 7.65 -8.25 -49.52
CA ASN A 139 8.91 -7.48 -49.57
C ASN A 139 8.84 -6.18 -48.75
N TYR A 140 7.82 -6.02 -47.89
CA TYR A 140 7.67 -4.82 -47.08
C TYR A 140 8.64 -4.85 -45.89
N HIS A 141 9.70 -4.05 -45.99
CA HIS A 141 10.71 -3.90 -44.94
C HIS A 141 10.91 -2.43 -44.60
N LYS A 142 10.85 -2.10 -43.31
CA LYS A 142 11.25 -0.81 -42.77
C LYS A 142 12.49 -1.04 -41.90
N PRO A 143 13.68 -0.60 -42.32
CA PRO A 143 14.88 -0.78 -41.51
C PRO A 143 14.81 0.06 -40.23
N TYR A 144 15.29 -0.51 -39.13
CA TYR A 144 15.48 0.21 -37.87
C TYR A 144 16.75 1.08 -38.00
N CYS A 145 16.57 2.40 -38.13
CA CYS A 145 17.67 3.35 -38.21
C CYS A 145 17.83 4.05 -36.84
N THR A 146 18.90 3.71 -36.12
CA THR A 146 19.37 4.44 -34.93
C THR A 146 20.12 5.70 -35.37
N ASP A 147 19.43 6.73 -35.86
CA ASP A 147 20.13 7.91 -36.37
C ASP A 147 20.64 8.79 -35.22
N GLY A 148 21.83 8.43 -34.75
CA GLY A 148 22.94 9.36 -34.53
C GLY A 148 24.04 9.22 -35.60
N ALA A 149 23.81 8.50 -36.71
CA ALA A 149 24.78 8.34 -37.80
C ALA A 149 24.34 9.13 -39.04
N SER A 150 24.92 10.33 -39.17
CA SER A 150 25.19 11.06 -40.41
C SER A 150 24.40 10.63 -41.66
N SER A 151 23.34 11.38 -41.94
CA SER A 151 22.72 11.43 -43.26
C SER A 151 23.76 11.81 -44.32
N SER A 152 24.22 10.82 -45.09
CA SER A 152 24.76 11.05 -46.41
C SER A 152 24.47 9.87 -47.33
N SER A 153 23.68 10.17 -48.37
CA SER A 153 23.36 9.34 -49.55
C SER A 153 22.63 8.01 -49.28
N SER A 154 21.41 7.79 -49.77
CA SER A 154 21.07 7.92 -51.18
C SER A 154 19.55 7.87 -51.39
N SER A 155 19.16 8.66 -52.39
CA SER A 155 17.82 8.86 -52.92
C SER A 155 17.27 7.65 -53.67
N SER A 156 16.02 7.29 -53.39
CA SER A 156 15.05 6.96 -54.44
C SER A 156 13.62 7.17 -53.95
N SER A 157 13.01 8.18 -54.55
CA SER A 157 11.64 8.69 -54.47
C SER A 157 10.52 7.65 -54.65
N SER A 158 9.53 7.70 -53.75
CA SER A 158 8.11 7.74 -54.14
C SER A 158 7.21 8.22 -52.99
N SER A 159 6.52 9.34 -53.26
CA SER A 159 5.30 9.85 -52.63
C SER A 159 5.33 10.16 -51.13
N SER A 160 5.73 11.39 -50.86
CA SER A 160 5.13 12.29 -49.87
C SER A 160 3.59 12.17 -49.81
N LEU A 161 3.10 11.34 -48.91
CA LEU A 161 1.93 11.66 -48.11
C LEU A 161 2.47 12.07 -46.75
N GLN A 162 2.50 13.37 -46.48
CA GLN A 162 2.57 13.88 -45.12
C GLN A 162 1.34 13.32 -44.40
N ASN A 163 1.53 12.25 -43.64
CA ASN A 163 0.49 11.71 -42.78
C ASN A 163 0.53 12.51 -41.48
N PRO A 164 -0.48 13.33 -41.13
CA PRO A 164 -0.48 14.17 -39.93
C PRO A 164 -0.67 13.37 -38.62
N PHE A 165 -0.52 12.04 -38.69
CA PHE A 165 -0.98 11.07 -37.69
C PHE A 165 0.14 10.18 -37.14
N LEU A 166 1.41 10.59 -37.22
CA LEU A 166 2.40 10.09 -36.27
C LEU A 166 2.05 10.68 -34.90
N ALA A 167 1.06 10.06 -34.25
CA ALA A 167 0.81 10.29 -32.85
C ALA A 167 2.12 9.97 -32.13
N THR A 168 2.84 11.02 -31.73
CA THR A 168 3.96 10.90 -30.78
C THR A 168 3.44 10.06 -29.64
N GLU A 169 4.08 8.92 -29.39
CA GLU A 169 3.63 8.01 -28.34
C GLU A 169 3.69 8.75 -27.01
N VAL A 170 2.53 8.92 -26.37
CA VAL A 170 2.42 9.61 -25.09
C VAL A 170 2.53 8.57 -24.00
N PHE A 171 3.62 8.67 -23.23
CA PHE A 171 3.87 7.78 -22.10
C PHE A 171 3.08 8.23 -20.86
N LYS A 172 2.72 7.27 -20.03
CA LYS A 172 1.96 7.48 -18.80
C LYS A 172 2.90 7.37 -17.61
N LEU A 173 3.06 8.44 -16.84
CA LEU A 173 3.87 8.47 -15.63
C LEU A 173 2.97 8.43 -14.38
N TYR A 174 3.10 7.35 -13.63
CA TYR A 174 2.46 7.18 -12.32
C TYR A 174 3.52 7.37 -11.24
N PHE A 175 3.21 8.16 -10.23
CA PHE A 175 4.13 8.43 -9.13
C PHE A 175 3.38 8.41 -7.80
N LYS A 176 4.08 8.01 -6.74
CA LYS A 176 3.59 8.11 -5.37
C LYS A 176 4.75 8.36 -4.42
N GLY A 177 4.66 9.47 -3.69
CA GLY A 177 5.42 9.67 -2.47
C GLY A 177 4.56 9.25 -1.29
N LEU A 178 5.14 8.51 -0.36
CA LEU A 178 4.43 7.94 0.76
C LEU A 178 5.23 8.17 2.03
N VAL A 179 4.60 8.81 3.01
CA VAL A 179 5.11 8.95 4.37
C VAL A 179 4.21 8.10 5.26
N SER A 180 4.81 7.27 6.12
CA SER A 180 4.07 6.34 6.97
C SER A 180 4.70 6.28 8.35
N GLU A 181 3.85 6.26 9.38
CA GLU A 181 4.26 5.90 10.73
C GLU A 181 4.12 4.38 10.87
N GLU A 182 5.24 3.70 11.07
CA GLU A 182 5.31 2.24 11.15
C GLU A 182 5.80 1.79 12.52
N MET A 183 5.47 0.55 12.88
CA MET A 183 5.96 -0.08 14.09
C MET A 183 7.16 -0.98 13.75
N VAL A 184 8.30 -0.67 14.34
CA VAL A 184 9.50 -1.52 14.31
C VAL A 184 9.77 -1.98 15.72
N LYS A 185 9.50 -3.26 15.98
CA LYS A 185 9.42 -3.81 17.35
C LYS A 185 8.41 -2.96 18.14
N ASP A 186 8.79 -2.47 19.32
CA ASP A 186 7.93 -1.65 20.15
C ASP A 186 8.05 -0.13 19.90
N MET A 187 8.78 0.27 18.85
CA MET A 187 9.05 1.67 18.54
C MET A 187 8.27 2.14 17.32
N LYS A 188 7.66 3.33 17.43
CA LYS A 188 7.11 4.05 16.30
C LYS A 188 8.22 4.76 15.55
N VAL A 189 8.31 4.49 14.24
CA VAL A 189 9.27 5.14 13.34
C VAL A 189 8.51 5.75 12.17
N THR A 190 8.90 6.96 11.77
CA THR A 190 8.37 7.59 10.56
C THR A 190 9.32 7.26 9.41
N VAL A 191 8.79 6.64 8.36
CA VAL A 191 9.54 6.23 7.17
C VAL A 191 8.87 6.76 5.92
N ALA A 192 9.66 7.01 4.88
CA ALA A 192 9.17 7.51 3.62
C ALA A 192 9.76 6.73 2.45
N ALA A 193 9.01 6.69 1.34
CA ALA A 193 9.47 6.09 0.10
C ALA A 193 8.78 6.69 -1.13
N ILE A 194 9.45 6.53 -2.27
CA ILE A 194 8.95 6.84 -3.60
C ILE A 194 8.69 5.54 -4.35
N GLY A 195 7.56 5.51 -5.05
CA GLY A 195 7.30 4.55 -6.11
C GLY A 195 6.94 5.28 -7.41
N ILE A 196 7.56 4.88 -8.52
CA ILE A 196 7.31 5.43 -9.86
C ILE A 196 7.09 4.28 -10.83
N ALA A 197 6.15 4.45 -11.75
CA ALA A 197 5.91 3.53 -12.86
C ALA A 197 5.68 4.33 -14.15
N ILE A 198 6.43 4.01 -15.19
CA ILE A 198 6.24 4.56 -16.54
C ILE A 198 5.64 3.45 -17.39
N CYS A 199 4.51 3.75 -18.02
CA CYS A 199 3.79 2.85 -18.91
C CYS A 199 3.66 3.41 -20.32
N ASP A 200 3.48 2.52 -21.29
CA ASP A 200 3.11 2.91 -22.66
C ASP A 200 1.66 3.40 -22.73
N SER A 201 1.23 3.77 -23.95
CA SER A 201 -0.15 4.24 -24.19
C SER A 201 -1.22 3.19 -23.82
N LYS A 202 -0.87 1.90 -23.77
CA LYS A 202 -1.74 0.75 -23.49
C LYS A 202 -1.64 0.25 -22.03
N ASP A 203 -1.02 1.04 -21.14
CA ASP A 203 -0.82 0.71 -19.71
C ASP A 203 0.13 -0.48 -19.45
N PHE A 204 0.98 -0.84 -20.41
CA PHE A 204 2.06 -1.80 -20.14
C PHE A 204 3.22 -1.12 -19.43
N LEU A 205 3.65 -1.70 -18.30
CA LEU A 205 4.78 -1.22 -17.52
C LEU A 205 6.10 -1.34 -18.31
N ILE A 206 6.78 -0.22 -18.49
CA ILE A 206 8.08 -0.12 -19.16
C ILE A 206 9.19 -0.01 -18.12
N PHE A 207 8.97 0.82 -17.10
CA PHE A 207 9.99 1.17 -16.12
C PHE A 207 9.38 1.38 -14.74
N GLU A 208 10.10 0.95 -13.70
CA GLU A 208 9.65 1.03 -12.30
C GLU A 208 10.80 1.49 -11.42
N VAL A 209 10.55 2.44 -10.52
CA VAL A 209 11.51 2.90 -9.50
C VAL A 209 10.91 2.71 -8.12
N LYS A 210 11.75 2.21 -7.20
CA LYS A 210 11.45 1.98 -5.78
C LYS A 210 12.62 2.53 -4.97
N LYS A 211 12.41 3.61 -4.23
CA LYS A 211 13.51 4.32 -3.55
C LYS A 211 13.10 4.76 -2.13
N PRO A 212 13.88 4.45 -1.09
CA PRO A 212 13.64 4.99 0.25
C PRO A 212 13.90 6.49 0.28
N MET A 213 13.28 7.18 1.22
CA MET A 213 13.36 8.63 1.37
C MET A 213 13.48 9.00 2.85
N GLU A 214 14.21 10.08 3.12
CA GLU A 214 14.29 10.67 4.44
C GLU A 214 12.94 11.26 4.85
N ALA A 215 12.30 10.64 5.83
CA ALA A 215 11.01 11.09 6.36
C ALA A 215 11.13 12.31 7.29
N ILE A 216 12.33 12.56 7.81
CA ILE A 216 12.64 13.63 8.76
C ILE A 216 13.85 14.38 8.20
N ASP A 217 13.75 15.70 8.08
CA ASP A 217 14.87 16.50 7.62
C ASP A 217 15.88 16.82 8.75
N ALA A 218 16.99 17.47 8.39
CA ALA A 218 18.06 17.84 9.32
C ALA A 218 17.59 18.70 10.50
N ASP A 219 16.47 19.41 10.35
CA ASP A 219 15.86 20.25 11.39
C ASP A 219 14.87 19.47 12.28
N GLY A 220 14.70 18.16 12.05
CA GLY A 220 13.78 17.30 12.80
C GLY A 220 12.31 17.43 12.38
N VAL A 221 12.03 18.06 11.24
CA VAL A 221 10.66 18.26 10.74
C VAL A 221 10.26 17.08 9.86
N VAL A 222 9.09 16.51 10.15
CA VAL A 222 8.52 15.42 9.35
C VAL A 222 8.12 15.95 7.97
N LEU A 223 8.52 15.21 6.94
CA LEU A 223 8.18 15.49 5.55
C LEU A 223 6.66 15.45 5.34
N SER A 224 6.11 16.51 4.74
CA SER A 224 4.69 16.53 4.41
C SER A 224 4.35 15.58 3.26
N GLU A 225 3.13 15.05 3.23
CA GLU A 225 2.67 14.17 2.15
C GLU A 225 2.79 14.83 0.77
N GLU A 226 2.52 16.14 0.67
CA GLU A 226 2.64 16.90 -0.58
C GLU A 226 4.10 17.02 -1.03
N CYS A 227 5.04 17.21 -0.11
CA CYS A 227 6.46 17.26 -0.43
C CYS A 227 6.96 15.89 -0.91
N ALA A 228 6.55 14.80 -0.26
CA ALA A 228 6.90 13.45 -0.68
C ALA A 228 6.35 13.15 -2.08
N GLU A 229 5.10 13.50 -2.38
CA GLU A 229 4.52 13.32 -3.71
C GLU A 229 5.22 14.15 -4.79
N LEU A 230 5.61 15.40 -4.48
CA LEU A 230 6.37 16.23 -5.42
C LEU A 230 7.77 15.67 -5.68
N GLN A 231 8.46 15.17 -4.66
CA GLN A 231 9.76 14.51 -4.83
C GLN A 231 9.64 13.24 -5.70
N ALA A 232 8.58 12.45 -5.51
CA ALA A 232 8.28 11.32 -6.37
C ALA A 232 8.04 11.74 -7.84
N LEU A 233 7.35 12.87 -8.06
CA LEU A 233 7.13 13.40 -9.40
C LEU A 233 8.43 13.90 -10.05
N ILE A 234 9.26 14.63 -9.30
CA ILE A 234 10.57 15.12 -9.78
C ILE A 234 11.42 13.94 -10.24
N GLU A 235 11.58 12.93 -9.38
CA GLU A 235 12.33 11.72 -9.69
C GLU A 235 11.71 10.99 -10.91
N GLY A 236 10.38 10.94 -11.03
CA GLY A 236 9.70 10.34 -12.18
C GLY A 236 9.93 11.09 -13.49
N LEU A 237 9.94 12.42 -13.47
CA LEU A 237 10.21 13.25 -14.64
C LEU A 237 11.68 13.17 -15.05
N ASP A 238 12.62 13.15 -14.10
CA ASP A 238 14.05 12.98 -14.38
C ASP A 238 14.34 11.61 -15.00
N ASN A 239 13.71 10.54 -14.50
CA ASN A 239 13.82 9.21 -15.12
C ASN A 239 13.20 9.17 -16.53
N ALA A 240 12.07 9.85 -16.75
CA ALA A 240 11.48 9.97 -18.08
C ALA A 240 12.40 10.74 -19.06
N ILE A 241 13.07 11.80 -18.61
CA ILE A 241 14.09 12.51 -19.41
C ILE A 241 15.29 11.60 -19.67
N GLY A 242 15.72 10.85 -18.66
CA GLY A 242 16.79 9.87 -18.76
C GLY A 242 16.48 8.72 -19.73
N LEU A 243 15.21 8.37 -19.92
CA LEU A 243 14.76 7.43 -20.95
C LEU A 243 14.57 8.07 -22.33
N GLY A 244 14.79 9.38 -22.48
CA GLY A 244 14.64 10.10 -23.76
C GLY A 244 13.18 10.32 -24.18
N LEU A 245 12.23 10.24 -23.23
CA LEU A 245 10.81 10.39 -23.55
C LEU A 245 10.49 11.84 -23.90
N LYS A 246 9.84 12.02 -25.06
CA LYS A 246 9.47 13.36 -25.57
C LYS A 246 8.11 13.84 -25.10
N SER A 247 7.17 12.92 -24.90
CA SER A 247 5.79 13.22 -24.54
C SER A 247 5.32 12.35 -23.38
N VAL A 248 4.93 12.99 -22.27
CA VAL A 248 4.50 12.32 -21.04
C VAL A 248 3.20 12.92 -20.51
N THR A 249 2.30 12.08 -20.04
CA THR A 249 1.17 12.47 -19.19
C THR A 249 1.39 11.88 -17.81
N PHE A 250 1.49 12.72 -16.79
CA PHE A 250 1.66 12.25 -15.42
C PHE A 250 0.35 12.35 -14.65
N PHE A 251 0.12 11.37 -13.77
CA PHE A 251 -1.15 11.21 -13.08
C PHE A 251 -1.03 11.56 -11.60
N CYS A 252 -1.70 12.62 -11.19
CA CYS A 252 -1.75 13.11 -9.82
C CYS A 252 -2.98 12.55 -9.08
N GLU A 253 -2.79 12.06 -7.87
CA GLU A 253 -3.87 11.68 -6.96
C GLU A 253 -4.29 12.85 -6.06
N ASN A 254 -3.29 13.59 -5.54
CA ASN A 254 -3.52 14.64 -4.56
C ASN A 254 -3.96 15.92 -5.27
N TYR A 255 -5.19 16.35 -4.95
CA TYR A 255 -5.79 17.55 -5.51
C TYR A 255 -5.00 18.83 -5.19
N LEU A 256 -4.35 18.92 -4.03
CA LEU A 256 -3.54 20.07 -3.66
C LEU A 256 -2.27 20.15 -4.52
N VAL A 257 -1.55 19.04 -4.64
CA VAL A 257 -0.35 18.91 -5.49
C VAL A 257 -0.68 19.27 -6.94
N TYR A 258 -1.80 18.74 -7.47
CA TYR A 258 -2.27 19.06 -8.81
C TYR A 258 -2.53 20.57 -9.01
N ASN A 259 -3.17 21.24 -8.04
CA ASN A 259 -3.45 22.67 -8.14
C ASN A 259 -2.18 23.54 -8.04
N HIS A 260 -1.19 23.11 -7.26
CA HIS A 260 0.11 23.76 -7.21
C HIS A 260 0.85 23.68 -8.54
N ILE A 261 0.92 22.50 -9.14
CA ILE A 261 1.62 22.28 -10.42
C ILE A 261 0.91 22.98 -11.58
N THR A 262 -0.41 23.01 -11.59
CA THR A 262 -1.20 23.70 -12.64
C THR A 262 -1.26 25.23 -12.44
N GLY A 263 -0.59 25.79 -11.44
CA GLY A 263 -0.56 27.23 -11.18
C GLY A 263 -1.87 27.81 -10.65
N ARG A 264 -2.81 26.97 -10.20
CA ARG A 264 -4.11 27.39 -9.65
C ARG A 264 -4.01 27.83 -8.19
N LEU A 265 -3.03 27.32 -7.45
CA LEU A 265 -2.77 27.70 -6.07
C LEU A 265 -1.36 28.32 -5.95
N PRO A 266 -1.21 29.57 -5.48
CA PRO A 266 0.09 30.16 -5.28
C PRO A 266 0.85 29.41 -4.17
N THR A 267 2.12 29.13 -4.42
CA THR A 267 3.04 28.56 -3.43
C THR A 267 3.78 29.68 -2.71
N SER A 268 3.83 29.62 -1.37
CA SER A 268 4.70 30.49 -0.56
C SER A 268 6.18 30.14 -0.77
N GLN A 269 7.10 31.00 -0.31
CA GLN A 269 8.54 30.69 -0.22
C GLN A 269 8.79 29.63 0.87
N SER A 270 8.43 28.39 0.56
CA SER A 270 8.64 27.21 1.42
C SER A 270 9.30 26.08 0.62
N LYS A 271 9.75 25.02 1.30
CA LYS A 271 10.29 23.78 0.70
C LYS A 271 9.38 23.25 -0.43
N LEU A 272 8.06 23.29 -0.20
CA LEU A 272 7.03 22.95 -1.19
C LEU A 272 7.15 23.81 -2.47
N GLY A 273 7.30 25.12 -2.35
CA GLY A 273 7.43 26.03 -3.49
C GLY A 273 8.68 25.76 -4.32
N THR A 274 9.79 25.42 -3.68
CA THR A 274 11.02 25.02 -4.38
C THR A 274 10.81 23.75 -5.21
N LEU A 275 10.16 22.73 -4.63
CA LEU A 275 9.83 21.49 -5.35
C LEU A 275 8.89 21.73 -6.53
N VAL A 276 7.85 22.57 -6.35
CA VAL A 276 6.94 22.94 -7.45
C VAL A 276 7.69 23.64 -8.58
N ASN A 277 8.61 24.56 -8.26
CA ASN A 277 9.44 25.23 -9.28
C ASN A 277 10.34 24.24 -10.02
N GLN A 278 10.89 23.22 -9.34
CA GLN A 278 11.66 22.16 -9.99
C GLN A 278 10.79 21.33 -10.94
N VAL A 279 9.58 20.94 -10.52
CA VAL A 279 8.63 20.23 -11.40
C VAL A 279 8.32 21.06 -12.64
N LEU A 280 7.96 22.34 -12.47
CA LEU A 280 7.69 23.25 -13.58
C LEU A 280 8.89 23.37 -14.53
N HIS A 281 10.11 23.43 -13.99
CA HIS A 281 11.32 23.46 -14.81
C HIS A 281 11.49 22.16 -15.62
N LEU A 282 11.29 20.99 -14.99
CA LEU A 282 11.41 19.69 -15.67
C LEU A 282 10.36 19.52 -16.78
N GLN A 283 9.13 20.01 -16.58
CA GLN A 283 8.10 19.98 -17.62
C GLN A 283 8.53 20.71 -18.90
N THR A 284 9.37 21.75 -18.81
CA THR A 284 9.86 22.48 -20.00
C THR A 284 10.84 21.69 -20.86
N LYS A 285 11.39 20.56 -20.35
CA LYS A 285 12.32 19.70 -21.08
C LYS A 285 11.62 18.69 -22.02
N PHE A 286 10.29 18.61 -22.00
CA PHE A 286 9.49 17.73 -22.84
C PHE A 286 8.86 18.49 -24.02
N GLU A 287 8.62 17.80 -25.14
CA GLU A 287 7.80 18.33 -26.24
C GLU A 287 6.32 18.43 -25.84
N SER A 288 5.85 17.50 -25.00
CA SER A 288 4.52 17.53 -24.39
C SER A 288 4.57 16.96 -22.97
N CYS A 289 4.11 17.72 -21.96
CA CYS A 289 4.03 17.24 -20.59
C CYS A 289 2.75 17.71 -19.92
N ASN A 290 1.79 16.79 -19.73
CA ASN A 290 0.45 17.13 -19.27
C ASN A 290 0.13 16.50 -17.91
N PRO A 291 -0.33 17.29 -16.91
CA PRO A 291 -0.86 16.75 -15.67
C PRO A 291 -2.29 16.22 -15.88
N SER A 292 -2.62 15.08 -15.26
CA SER A 292 -3.98 14.53 -15.20
C SER A 292 -4.33 14.16 -13.77
N LEU A 293 -5.52 14.57 -13.29
CA LEU A 293 -6.03 14.19 -11.97
C LEU A 293 -6.79 12.86 -12.05
N ILE A 294 -6.51 11.92 -11.14
CA ILE A 294 -7.15 10.60 -11.09
C ILE A 294 -7.64 10.26 -9.69
N ALA A 295 -8.49 9.22 -9.59
CA ALA A 295 -8.98 8.75 -8.31
C ALA A 295 -7.93 7.91 -7.57
N ARG A 296 -8.07 7.85 -6.24
CA ARG A 296 -7.15 7.16 -5.30
C ARG A 296 -6.72 5.75 -5.69
N ASN A 297 -7.58 5.03 -6.41
CA ASN A 297 -7.40 3.60 -6.70
C ASN A 297 -6.68 3.30 -8.02
N ASP A 298 -6.28 4.33 -8.77
CA ASP A 298 -5.76 4.18 -10.14
C ASP A 298 -4.21 4.16 -10.21
N ILE A 299 -3.49 4.47 -9.12
CA ILE A 299 -2.00 4.47 -9.05
C ILE A 299 -1.46 3.17 -8.45
N LYS A 300 -1.98 2.01 -8.86
CA LYS A 300 -1.67 0.73 -8.18
C LYS A 300 -0.18 0.38 -8.17
N PHE A 301 0.52 0.58 -9.29
CA PHE A 301 1.93 0.22 -9.42
C PHE A 301 2.84 1.11 -8.55
N ALA A 302 2.67 2.42 -8.65
CA ALA A 302 3.51 3.37 -7.92
C ALA A 302 3.23 3.32 -6.41
N PHE A 303 1.96 3.19 -6.01
CA PHE A 303 1.60 3.04 -4.59
C PHE A 303 2.16 1.74 -3.99
N LYS A 304 2.06 0.63 -4.74
CA LYS A 304 2.66 -0.66 -4.34
C LYS A 304 4.18 -0.56 -4.22
N SER A 305 4.83 0.04 -5.20
CA SER A 305 6.28 0.29 -5.19
C SER A 305 6.73 1.05 -3.94
N ALA A 306 6.07 2.17 -3.63
CA ALA A 306 6.38 2.97 -2.45
C ALA A 306 6.19 2.15 -1.16
N ARG A 307 5.08 1.42 -1.06
CA ARG A 307 4.79 0.61 0.14
C ARG A 307 5.75 -0.55 0.32
N ASP A 308 6.07 -1.30 -0.73
CA ASP A 308 7.01 -2.43 -0.66
C ASP A 308 8.39 -1.95 -0.17
N THR A 309 8.79 -0.74 -0.56
CA THR A 309 10.03 -0.09 -0.11
C THR A 309 9.97 0.32 1.37
N ILE A 310 8.82 0.81 1.86
CA ILE A 310 8.62 1.06 3.29
C ILE A 310 8.73 -0.26 4.07
N VAL A 311 8.09 -1.32 3.58
CA VAL A 311 8.14 -2.64 4.21
C VAL A 311 9.58 -3.14 4.33
N SER A 312 10.41 -2.99 3.30
CA SER A 312 11.82 -3.39 3.39
C SER A 312 12.61 -2.59 4.43
N GLN A 313 12.28 -1.31 4.68
CA GLN A 313 12.94 -0.48 5.69
C GLN A 313 12.59 -0.91 7.12
N ILE A 314 11.36 -1.36 7.33
CA ILE A 314 10.87 -1.74 8.66
C ILE A 314 11.03 -3.23 8.95
N THR A 315 11.50 -4.02 7.99
CA THR A 315 11.70 -5.45 8.16
C THR A 315 13.07 -5.72 8.79
N TRP A 316 13.13 -6.54 9.85
CA TRP A 316 14.41 -6.94 10.46
C TRP A 316 14.59 -8.47 10.51
N PRO A 317 15.83 -8.95 10.46
CA PRO A 317 16.13 -10.36 10.70
C PRO A 317 15.99 -10.69 12.19
N ALA A 318 15.35 -11.81 12.49
CA ALA A 318 15.34 -12.43 13.81
C ALA A 318 15.90 -13.85 13.72
N ASP A 319 16.83 -14.18 14.62
CA ASP A 319 17.37 -15.53 14.73
C ASP A 319 16.32 -16.44 15.38
N THR A 320 15.86 -17.43 14.61
CA THR A 320 14.99 -18.49 15.12
C THR A 320 15.75 -19.82 15.14
N ASN A 321 15.31 -20.77 15.95
CA ASN A 321 15.92 -22.11 16.01
C ASN A 321 15.98 -22.85 14.65
N ASN A 322 15.27 -22.38 13.61
CA ASN A 322 15.22 -22.96 12.27
C ASN A 322 15.80 -22.05 11.14
N GLY A 323 16.46 -20.94 11.48
CA GLY A 323 17.07 -20.00 10.51
C GLY A 323 16.72 -18.53 10.75
N LYS A 324 17.24 -17.63 9.90
CA LYS A 324 16.91 -16.19 9.92
C LYS A 324 15.56 -15.98 9.24
N SER A 325 14.56 -15.54 9.99
CA SER A 325 13.24 -15.15 9.46
C SER A 325 13.09 -13.62 9.51
N LEU A 326 12.47 -13.04 8.48
CA LEU A 326 12.14 -11.62 8.44
C LEU A 326 10.87 -11.32 9.23
N LYS A 327 10.92 -10.32 10.11
CA LYS A 327 9.84 -9.93 11.03
C LYS A 327 9.38 -8.49 10.79
N GLU A 328 8.11 -8.23 11.12
CA GLU A 328 7.42 -6.94 11.08
C GLU A 328 6.44 -6.87 12.28
N THR A 329 6.25 -5.71 12.92
CA THR A 329 5.35 -5.58 14.08
C THR A 329 3.94 -5.20 13.64
N CYS A 330 2.93 -5.88 14.18
CA CYS A 330 1.55 -5.53 13.90
C CYS A 330 1.06 -4.33 14.73
N VAL A 331 0.50 -3.32 14.07
CA VAL A 331 -0.06 -2.11 14.71
C VAL A 331 -1.32 -2.34 15.57
N ILE A 332 -1.93 -3.53 15.53
CA ILE A 332 -3.13 -3.86 16.34
C ILE A 332 -2.74 -4.57 17.64
N CYS A 333 -1.99 -5.67 17.55
CA CYS A 333 -1.61 -6.46 18.73
C CYS A 333 -0.24 -6.09 19.30
N PHE A 334 0.56 -5.29 18.59
CA PHE A 334 1.95 -4.95 18.97
C PHE A 334 2.87 -6.18 19.07
N GLU A 335 2.51 -7.28 18.42
CA GLU A 335 3.34 -8.48 18.35
C GLU A 335 4.09 -8.57 17.01
N ASP A 336 5.29 -9.14 17.07
CA ASP A 336 6.13 -9.42 15.90
C ASP A 336 5.62 -10.64 15.14
N ALA A 337 5.35 -10.46 13.86
CA ALA A 337 4.91 -11.51 12.96
C ALA A 337 5.94 -11.76 11.84
N ASP A 338 5.97 -12.98 11.32
CA ASP A 338 6.68 -13.24 10.06
C ASP A 338 6.08 -12.38 8.95
N VAL A 339 6.90 -11.79 8.09
CA VAL A 339 6.43 -10.99 6.94
C VAL A 339 5.44 -11.79 6.06
N GLU A 340 5.62 -13.11 5.97
CA GLU A 340 4.72 -14.02 5.24
C GLU A 340 3.33 -14.16 5.89
N LYS A 341 3.21 -13.89 7.19
CA LYS A 341 1.96 -13.93 7.98
C LYS A 341 1.35 -12.54 8.17
N MET A 342 1.79 -11.57 7.37
CA MET A 342 1.24 -10.22 7.32
C MET A 342 0.33 -10.07 6.11
N PHE A 343 -0.89 -9.60 6.35
CA PHE A 343 -1.89 -9.32 5.35
C PHE A 343 -1.87 -7.85 4.97
N SER A 344 -1.74 -7.56 3.67
CA SER A 344 -1.85 -6.21 3.12
C SER A 344 -3.22 -6.01 2.45
N VAL A 345 -3.88 -4.90 2.74
CA VAL A 345 -5.18 -4.54 2.13
C VAL A 345 -4.94 -3.93 0.75
N ASP A 346 -5.33 -4.61 -0.33
CA ASP A 346 -4.95 -4.26 -1.72
C ASP A 346 -5.13 -2.78 -2.12
N SER A 347 -6.17 -2.08 -1.63
CA SER A 347 -6.44 -0.69 -2.03
C SER A 347 -5.72 0.39 -1.22
N CYS A 348 -5.24 0.08 -0.01
CA CYS A 348 -4.54 1.05 0.85
C CYS A 348 -3.20 0.56 1.37
N LEU A 349 -2.90 -0.70 1.11
CA LEU A 349 -1.71 -1.46 1.48
C LEU A 349 -1.32 -1.41 2.97
N HIS A 350 -2.23 -1.00 3.87
CA HIS A 350 -2.03 -1.17 5.30
C HIS A 350 -1.91 -2.65 5.65
N ARG A 351 -1.00 -2.96 6.59
CA ARG A 351 -0.58 -4.32 6.92
C ARG A 351 -0.90 -4.71 8.34
N TYR A 352 -1.36 -5.95 8.52
CA TYR A 352 -1.75 -6.51 9.81
C TYR A 352 -1.42 -7.99 9.85
N CYS A 353 -1.06 -8.52 11.01
CA CYS A 353 -0.86 -9.95 11.14
C CYS A 353 -2.17 -10.71 10.85
N PHE A 354 -2.05 -11.93 10.34
CA PHE A 354 -3.20 -12.77 9.97
C PHE A 354 -4.17 -13.02 11.13
N SER A 355 -3.68 -13.12 12.37
CA SER A 355 -4.52 -13.32 13.56
C SER A 355 -5.43 -12.11 13.82
N CYS A 356 -4.88 -10.89 13.81
CA CYS A 356 -5.67 -9.67 13.99
C CYS A 356 -6.66 -9.46 12.85
N MET A 357 -6.24 -9.67 11.60
CA MET A 357 -7.15 -9.51 10.46
C MET A 357 -8.27 -10.55 10.48
N LYS A 358 -7.97 -11.80 10.85
CA LYS A 358 -8.99 -12.83 11.05
C LYS A 358 -10.04 -12.42 12.06
N GLN A 359 -9.62 -12.00 13.25
CA GLN A 359 -10.54 -11.56 14.31
C GLN A 359 -11.38 -10.35 13.88
N HIS A 360 -10.75 -9.37 13.22
CA HIS A 360 -11.44 -8.19 12.71
C HIS A 360 -12.53 -8.56 11.70
N VAL A 361 -12.22 -9.39 10.72
CA VAL A 361 -13.19 -9.86 9.72
C VAL A 361 -14.31 -10.66 10.38
N GLU A 362 -14.00 -11.56 11.31
CA GLU A 362 -14.99 -12.35 12.05
C GLU A 362 -15.96 -11.47 12.85
N VAL A 363 -15.46 -10.46 13.57
CA VAL A 363 -16.29 -9.53 14.35
C VAL A 363 -17.17 -8.66 13.46
N LYS A 364 -16.62 -8.10 12.37
CA LYS A 364 -17.39 -7.32 11.41
C LYS A 364 -18.50 -8.16 10.78
N LEU A 365 -18.17 -9.40 10.43
CA LEU A 365 -19.12 -10.36 9.90
C LEU A 365 -20.24 -10.64 10.88
N LEU A 366 -19.95 -10.96 12.15
CA LEU A 366 -20.95 -11.23 13.20
C LEU A 366 -21.94 -10.06 13.36
N ASN A 367 -21.46 -8.83 13.21
CA ASN A 367 -22.28 -7.63 13.29
C ASN A 367 -23.06 -7.30 12.01
N GLY A 368 -22.92 -8.11 10.96
CA GLY A 368 -23.58 -7.91 9.66
C GLY A 368 -23.00 -6.74 8.86
N MET A 369 -21.75 -6.36 9.13
CA MET A 369 -21.04 -5.28 8.45
C MET A 369 -19.98 -5.85 7.50
N MET A 370 -19.69 -5.14 6.41
CA MET A 370 -18.53 -5.45 5.57
C MET A 370 -17.23 -5.08 6.30
N ALA A 371 -16.20 -5.89 6.11
CA ALA A 371 -14.89 -5.62 6.69
C ALA A 371 -14.21 -4.50 5.90
N THR A 372 -13.91 -3.40 6.58
CA THR A 372 -13.08 -2.30 6.07
C THR A 372 -11.69 -2.38 6.67
N CYS A 373 -10.74 -1.65 6.11
CA CYS A 373 -9.40 -1.49 6.68
C CYS A 373 -9.50 -1.03 8.16
N PRO A 374 -8.78 -1.68 9.10
CA PRO A 374 -8.75 -1.27 10.50
C PRO A 374 -8.10 0.10 10.75
N HIS A 375 -7.25 0.57 9.83
CA HIS A 375 -6.54 1.85 9.98
C HIS A 375 -7.50 3.01 10.19
N GLU A 376 -7.20 3.86 11.16
CA GLU A 376 -7.98 5.07 11.44
C GLU A 376 -8.08 5.96 10.18
N GLY A 377 -9.29 6.46 9.90
CA GLY A 377 -9.56 7.29 8.72
C GLY A 377 -9.57 6.57 7.36
N CYS A 378 -9.16 5.30 7.29
CA CYS A 378 -9.15 4.52 6.06
C CYS A 378 -10.51 3.87 5.78
N LYS A 379 -11.08 4.13 4.60
CA LYS A 379 -12.39 3.59 4.17
C LYS A 379 -12.28 2.46 3.14
N SER A 380 -11.08 1.96 2.92
CA SER A 380 -10.81 0.86 2.00
C SER A 380 -11.54 -0.40 2.43
N GLU A 381 -12.17 -1.07 1.48
CA GLU A 381 -12.83 -2.36 1.71
C GLU A 381 -11.81 -3.50 1.65
N VAL A 382 -12.00 -4.51 2.51
CA VAL A 382 -11.17 -5.71 2.50
C VAL A 382 -11.75 -6.69 1.48
N ASN A 383 -10.97 -7.03 0.45
CA ASN A 383 -11.39 -8.01 -0.54
C ASN A 383 -11.51 -9.41 0.08
N VAL A 384 -12.67 -10.04 -0.10
CA VAL A 384 -12.98 -11.37 0.42
C VAL A 384 -12.12 -12.46 -0.21
N ASP A 385 -11.76 -12.31 -1.47
CA ASP A 385 -10.90 -13.28 -2.16
C ASP A 385 -9.51 -13.30 -1.51
N SER A 386 -9.03 -12.14 -1.09
CA SER A 386 -7.75 -11.97 -0.38
C SER A 386 -7.78 -12.54 1.04
N CYS A 387 -8.96 -12.66 1.66
CA CYS A 387 -9.13 -13.23 3.00
C CYS A 387 -8.93 -14.76 3.06
N SER A 388 -8.95 -15.46 1.92
CA SER A 388 -8.69 -16.90 1.84
C SER A 388 -7.33 -17.32 2.40
N LYS A 389 -6.37 -16.39 2.46
CA LYS A 389 -5.01 -16.62 3.00
C LYS A 389 -4.98 -16.91 4.50
N PHE A 390 -5.97 -16.42 5.26
CA PHE A 390 -6.01 -16.56 6.72
C PHE A 390 -7.34 -17.07 7.27
N LEU A 391 -8.40 -17.12 6.45
CA LEU A 391 -9.68 -17.68 6.82
C LEU A 391 -9.84 -19.12 6.34
N ALA A 392 -10.55 -19.92 7.12
CA ALA A 392 -10.98 -21.25 6.70
C ALA A 392 -11.96 -21.14 5.50
N PRO A 393 -11.94 -22.06 4.52
CA PRO A 393 -12.82 -22.00 3.34
C PRO A 393 -14.31 -21.83 3.68
N LYS A 394 -14.77 -22.51 4.72
CA LYS A 394 -16.15 -22.39 5.22
C LYS A 394 -16.53 -20.97 5.65
N LEU A 395 -15.60 -20.23 6.26
CA LEU A 395 -15.84 -18.84 6.65
C LEU A 395 -15.87 -17.93 5.42
N VAL A 396 -15.00 -18.16 4.44
CA VAL A 396 -15.00 -17.43 3.16
C VAL A 396 -16.35 -17.59 2.46
N GLU A 397 -16.88 -18.82 2.36
CA GLU A 397 -18.21 -19.07 1.78
C GLU A 397 -19.32 -18.30 2.50
N ILE A 398 -19.31 -18.29 3.83
CA ILE A 398 -20.27 -17.54 4.64
C ILE A 398 -20.17 -16.04 4.37
N ILE A 399 -18.96 -15.49 4.26
CA ILE A 399 -18.73 -14.07 3.94
C ILE A 399 -19.25 -13.75 2.55
N SER A 400 -18.87 -14.53 1.54
CA SER A 400 -19.34 -14.37 0.17
C SER A 400 -20.86 -14.42 0.08
N GLN A 401 -21.51 -15.31 0.83
CA GLN A 401 -22.96 -15.36 0.91
C GLN A 401 -23.53 -14.07 1.53
N ARG A 402 -22.99 -13.61 2.67
CA ARG A 402 -23.48 -12.39 3.33
C ARG A 402 -23.31 -11.13 2.50
N ILE A 403 -22.25 -11.04 1.70
CA ILE A 403 -22.07 -9.91 0.76
C ILE A 403 -23.15 -9.90 -0.31
N LYS A 404 -23.48 -11.06 -0.88
CA LYS A 404 -24.60 -11.18 -1.82
C LYS A 404 -25.91 -10.78 -1.15
N GLU A 405 -26.11 -11.18 0.10
CA GLU A 405 -27.29 -10.82 0.90
C GLU A 405 -27.34 -9.32 1.26
N SER A 406 -26.21 -8.66 1.51
CA SER A 406 -26.14 -7.23 1.80
C SER A 406 -26.32 -6.36 0.56
N ALA A 407 -25.94 -6.86 -0.62
CA ALA A 407 -26.14 -6.19 -1.89
C ALA A 407 -27.64 -6.01 -2.24
N ILE A 408 -28.52 -6.87 -1.69
CA ILE A 408 -29.97 -6.73 -1.85
C ILE A 408 -30.48 -5.61 -0.92
N PRO A 409 -31.07 -4.52 -1.46
CA PRO A 409 -31.65 -3.47 -0.63
C PRO A 409 -32.70 -4.05 0.32
N VAL A 410 -32.77 -3.54 1.56
CA VAL A 410 -33.70 -4.03 2.59
C VAL A 410 -35.15 -4.12 2.08
N THR A 411 -35.59 -3.16 1.28
CA THR A 411 -36.93 -3.10 0.69
C THR A 411 -37.20 -4.17 -0.38
N GLN A 412 -36.13 -4.79 -0.90
CA GLN A 412 -36.14 -5.82 -1.92
C GLN A 412 -35.87 -7.23 -1.36
N LYS A 413 -35.59 -7.37 -0.07
CA LYS A 413 -35.36 -8.67 0.58
C LYS A 413 -36.66 -9.44 0.75
N VAL A 414 -36.64 -10.72 0.40
CA VAL A 414 -37.75 -11.68 0.59
C VAL A 414 -37.19 -12.97 1.18
N TYR A 415 -37.71 -13.36 2.34
CA TYR A 415 -37.37 -14.65 2.95
C TYR A 415 -38.41 -15.70 2.60
N CYS A 416 -37.95 -16.92 2.32
CA CYS A 416 -38.84 -18.07 2.20
C CYS A 416 -39.55 -18.31 3.55
N PRO A 417 -40.88 -18.33 3.60
CA PRO A 417 -41.60 -18.44 4.87
C PRO A 417 -41.55 -19.85 5.48
N TYR A 418 -41.10 -20.86 4.73
CA TYR A 418 -40.94 -22.21 5.25
C TYR A 418 -39.75 -22.26 6.22
N PRO A 419 -39.94 -22.56 7.51
CA PRO A 419 -38.89 -22.44 8.54
C PRO A 419 -37.64 -23.27 8.24
N LYS A 420 -37.80 -24.46 7.64
CA LYS A 420 -36.68 -25.33 7.24
C LYS A 420 -35.86 -24.78 6.06
N CYS A 421 -36.39 -23.81 5.32
CA CYS A 421 -35.74 -23.23 4.15
C CYS A 421 -35.15 -21.85 4.48
N SER A 422 -36.00 -20.89 4.86
CA SER A 422 -35.65 -19.52 5.26
C SER A 422 -34.62 -18.80 4.37
N VAL A 423 -34.49 -19.21 3.11
CA VAL A 423 -33.51 -18.62 2.18
C VAL A 423 -33.89 -17.17 1.88
N LEU A 424 -32.88 -16.30 1.79
CA LEU A 424 -33.04 -14.91 1.35
C LEU A 424 -32.96 -14.83 -0.18
N MET A 425 -33.90 -14.11 -0.79
CA MET A 425 -33.98 -13.85 -2.22
C MET A 425 -34.30 -12.36 -2.45
N SER A 426 -34.06 -11.86 -3.66
CA SER A 426 -34.56 -10.54 -4.06
C SER A 426 -35.99 -10.65 -4.61
N LYS A 427 -36.80 -9.60 -4.47
CA LYS A 427 -38.17 -9.54 -5.04
C LYS A 427 -38.18 -9.74 -6.55
N HIS A 428 -37.13 -9.28 -7.24
CA HIS A 428 -36.98 -9.39 -8.68
C HIS A 428 -36.70 -10.84 -9.08
N ASP A 429 -35.66 -11.46 -8.53
CA ASP A 429 -35.24 -12.81 -8.91
C ASP A 429 -36.34 -13.84 -8.65
N VAL A 430 -37.01 -13.73 -7.51
CA VAL A 430 -38.09 -14.66 -7.15
C VAL A 430 -39.32 -14.47 -8.03
N LEU A 431 -39.61 -13.24 -8.50
CA LEU A 431 -40.69 -12.99 -9.46
C LEU A 431 -40.35 -13.58 -10.83
N GLU A 432 -39.18 -13.29 -11.37
CA GLU A 432 -38.74 -13.82 -12.67
C GLU A 432 -38.71 -15.35 -12.68
N TYR A 433 -38.18 -15.96 -11.62
CA TYR A 433 -38.23 -17.42 -11.46
C TYR A 433 -39.67 -17.95 -11.47
N THR A 434 -40.59 -17.27 -10.77
CA THR A 434 -41.99 -17.72 -10.69
C THR A 434 -42.71 -17.60 -12.03
N LYS A 435 -42.41 -16.58 -12.85
CA LYS A 435 -43.02 -16.40 -14.18
C LYS A 435 -42.76 -17.58 -15.12
N THR A 436 -41.64 -18.28 -14.93
CA THR A 436 -41.32 -19.48 -15.73
C THR A 436 -42.28 -20.64 -15.48
N VAL A 437 -43.00 -20.65 -14.35
CA VAL A 437 -43.82 -21.80 -13.90
C VAL A 437 -45.27 -21.44 -13.62
N TYR A 438 -45.60 -20.15 -13.44
CA TYR A 438 -46.94 -19.69 -13.06
C TYR A 438 -47.37 -18.45 -13.85
N ILE A 439 -48.39 -18.62 -14.69
CA ILE A 439 -48.99 -17.56 -15.49
C ILE A 439 -49.78 -16.62 -14.56
N GLY A 440 -49.52 -15.31 -14.63
CA GLY A 440 -50.18 -14.31 -13.78
C GLY A 440 -49.52 -14.07 -12.41
N ALA A 441 -48.27 -14.51 -12.23
CA ALA A 441 -47.50 -14.33 -10.99
C ALA A 441 -47.38 -12.86 -10.53
N GLU A 442 -47.36 -11.91 -11.47
CA GLU A 442 -47.30 -10.48 -11.16
C GLU A 442 -48.55 -9.99 -10.43
N GLN A 443 -49.74 -10.43 -10.87
CA GLN A 443 -51.02 -9.96 -10.33
C GLN A 443 -51.44 -10.74 -9.07
N SER A 444 -51.07 -12.01 -8.95
CA SER A 444 -51.50 -12.87 -7.84
C SER A 444 -50.69 -12.68 -6.54
N GLY A 445 -49.47 -12.16 -6.64
CA GLY A 445 -48.53 -12.12 -5.51
C GLY A 445 -47.91 -13.47 -5.15
N ALA A 446 -48.16 -14.52 -5.96
CA ALA A 446 -47.54 -15.84 -5.79
C ALA A 446 -46.05 -15.79 -6.10
N ARG A 447 -45.23 -16.41 -5.26
CA ARG A 447 -43.78 -16.56 -5.45
C ARG A 447 -43.37 -18.00 -5.19
N LYS A 448 -42.48 -18.53 -6.03
CA LYS A 448 -41.89 -19.85 -5.88
C LYS A 448 -40.47 -19.69 -5.32
N CYS A 449 -40.19 -20.37 -4.21
CA CYS A 449 -38.86 -20.34 -3.60
C CYS A 449 -37.81 -20.98 -4.53
N MET A 450 -36.66 -20.32 -4.72
CA MET A 450 -35.59 -20.80 -5.60
C MET A 450 -34.76 -21.96 -5.00
N LYS A 451 -34.93 -22.25 -3.70
CA LYS A 451 -34.18 -23.32 -2.99
C LYS A 451 -35.02 -24.56 -2.72
N CYS A 452 -36.27 -24.39 -2.31
CA CYS A 452 -37.14 -25.50 -1.93
C CYS A 452 -38.35 -25.67 -2.86
N ASP A 453 -38.46 -24.84 -3.89
CA ASP A 453 -39.53 -24.88 -4.90
C ASP A 453 -40.97 -24.73 -4.39
N CYS A 454 -41.16 -24.47 -3.10
CA CYS A 454 -42.47 -24.25 -2.52
C CYS A 454 -43.03 -22.87 -2.86
N PHE A 455 -44.33 -22.80 -3.12
CA PHE A 455 -45.04 -21.54 -3.33
C PHE A 455 -45.35 -20.83 -1.99
N PHE A 456 -45.29 -19.51 -2.03
CA PHE A 456 -45.66 -18.62 -0.94
C PHE A 456 -46.26 -17.32 -1.46
N CYS A 457 -47.00 -16.62 -0.60
CA CYS A 457 -47.56 -15.31 -0.90
C CYS A 457 -46.60 -14.20 -0.45
N ILE A 458 -46.18 -13.32 -1.36
CA ILE A 458 -45.26 -12.21 -1.04
C ILE A 458 -45.92 -11.13 -0.18
N ASN A 459 -47.24 -10.93 -0.35
CA ASN A 459 -48.00 -9.88 0.34
C ASN A 459 -48.30 -10.27 1.79
N CYS A 460 -48.51 -11.56 2.03
CA CYS A 460 -48.85 -12.10 3.33
C CYS A 460 -47.65 -12.79 4.03
N GLN A 461 -46.55 -13.08 3.32
CA GLN A 461 -45.34 -13.75 3.81
C GLN A 461 -45.61 -15.11 4.49
N VAL A 462 -46.52 -15.89 3.90
CA VAL A 462 -46.97 -17.20 4.38
C VAL A 462 -46.95 -18.22 3.25
N PRO A 463 -47.00 -19.54 3.53
CA PRO A 463 -47.29 -20.55 2.52
C PRO A 463 -48.47 -20.14 1.64
N TRP A 464 -48.40 -20.51 0.36
CA TRP A 464 -49.39 -20.05 -0.62
C TRP A 464 -50.79 -20.54 -0.28
N HIS A 465 -51.76 -19.64 -0.32
CA HIS A 465 -53.16 -19.90 -0.01
C HIS A 465 -53.98 -19.89 -1.29
N TYR A 466 -54.33 -21.09 -1.79
CA TYR A 466 -55.14 -21.26 -2.99
C TYR A 466 -56.58 -20.79 -2.74
N ASP A 467 -57.20 -20.22 -3.78
CA ASP A 467 -58.62 -19.82 -3.82
C ASP A 467 -59.08 -18.88 -2.69
N MET A 468 -58.14 -18.19 -2.06
CA MET A 468 -58.36 -17.32 -0.93
C MET A 468 -57.65 -15.98 -1.16
N THR A 469 -58.35 -14.86 -0.92
CA THR A 469 -57.66 -13.57 -0.95
C THR A 469 -56.76 -13.42 0.29
N CYS A 470 -55.74 -12.57 0.21
CA CYS A 470 -54.92 -12.25 1.38
C CYS A 470 -55.75 -11.69 2.55
N TYR A 471 -56.91 -11.07 2.27
CA TYR A 471 -57.83 -10.55 3.29
C TYR A 471 -58.53 -11.70 4.02
N ASP A 472 -59.11 -12.65 3.28
CA ASP A 472 -59.83 -13.79 3.84
C ASP A 472 -58.88 -14.73 4.61
N TYR A 473 -57.64 -14.89 4.11
CA TYR A 473 -56.60 -15.65 4.80
C TYR A 473 -56.23 -15.04 6.16
N LYS A 474 -56.10 -13.70 6.24
CA LYS A 474 -55.80 -12.99 7.49
C LYS A 474 -56.97 -13.04 8.48
N ASN A 475 -58.21 -12.97 8.00
CA ASN A 475 -59.39 -13.08 8.88
C ASN A 475 -59.57 -14.48 9.46
N SER A 476 -59.25 -15.52 8.67
CA SER A 476 -59.27 -16.91 9.14
C SER A 476 -58.06 -17.29 9.99
N ASN A 477 -56.95 -16.55 9.87
CA ASN A 477 -55.72 -16.74 10.62
C ASN A 477 -55.19 -15.40 11.20
N PRO A 478 -55.90 -14.79 12.18
CA PRO A 478 -55.52 -13.49 12.73
C PRO A 478 -54.15 -13.52 13.45
N TYR A 479 -53.72 -14.70 13.88
CA TYR A 479 -52.41 -14.96 14.43
C TYR A 479 -51.57 -15.74 13.41
N LEU A 480 -50.95 -15.01 12.46
CA LEU A 480 -50.16 -15.55 11.34
C LEU A 480 -49.12 -16.60 11.78
N ARG A 481 -48.54 -16.45 12.99
CA ARG A 481 -47.77 -17.46 13.73
C ARG A 481 -47.93 -17.24 15.23
N ALA A 482 -48.15 -18.29 16.01
CA ALA A 482 -48.17 -18.21 17.48
C ALA A 482 -46.86 -17.64 18.06
N GLU A 483 -45.75 -17.81 17.34
CA GLU A 483 -44.41 -17.31 17.67
C GLU A 483 -44.31 -15.78 17.51
N ASP A 484 -44.98 -15.18 16.52
CA ASP A 484 -44.95 -13.73 16.30
C ASP A 484 -45.68 -12.98 17.43
N CYS A 485 -46.74 -13.58 17.98
CA CYS A 485 -47.40 -13.06 19.18
C CYS A 485 -46.47 -13.09 20.38
N LYS A 486 -45.76 -14.20 20.60
CA LYS A 486 -44.77 -14.31 21.68
C LYS A 486 -43.65 -13.30 21.52
N LEU A 487 -43.16 -13.07 20.29
CA LEU A 487 -42.12 -12.08 20.02
C LEU A 487 -42.62 -10.65 20.29
N LYS A 488 -43.85 -10.31 19.91
CA LYS A 488 -44.45 -9.00 20.21
C LYS A 488 -44.64 -8.79 21.70
N SER A 489 -45.19 -9.78 22.41
CA SER A 489 -45.34 -9.71 23.86
C SER A 489 -43.98 -9.56 24.56
N LEU A 490 -42.98 -10.33 24.15
CA LEU A 490 -41.62 -10.23 24.69
C LEU A 490 -40.97 -8.87 24.37
N ALA A 491 -41.21 -8.32 23.17
CA ALA A 491 -40.73 -7.01 22.78
C ALA A 491 -41.41 -5.89 23.60
N GLU A 492 -42.69 -6.01 23.90
CA GLU A 492 -43.42 -5.08 24.78
C GLU A 492 -42.90 -5.17 26.23
N GLU A 493 -42.70 -6.38 26.75
CA GLU A 493 -42.16 -6.63 28.09
C GLU A 493 -40.74 -6.06 28.26
N ASN A 494 -39.85 -6.32 27.31
CA ASN A 494 -38.45 -5.88 27.34
C ASN A 494 -38.23 -4.49 26.70
N LYS A 495 -39.31 -3.81 26.31
CA LYS A 495 -39.28 -2.49 25.64
C LYS A 495 -38.38 -2.47 24.41
N TRP A 496 -38.30 -3.57 23.67
CA TRP A 496 -37.56 -3.64 22.40
C TRP A 496 -38.22 -2.75 21.36
N ARG A 497 -37.41 -2.06 20.57
CA ARG A 497 -37.89 -1.13 19.54
C ARG A 497 -37.69 -1.71 18.14
N GLN A 498 -38.75 -1.74 17.36
CA GLN A 498 -38.66 -2.11 15.95
C GLN A 498 -38.12 -0.94 15.12
N CYS A 499 -37.10 -1.19 14.29
CA CYS A 499 -36.59 -0.22 13.33
C CYS A 499 -37.61 0.02 12.21
N VAL A 500 -37.98 1.28 11.96
CA VAL A 500 -38.98 1.64 10.94
C VAL A 500 -38.52 1.39 9.50
N LYS A 501 -37.21 1.32 9.25
CA LYS A 501 -36.65 1.10 7.91
C LYS A 501 -36.54 -0.38 7.54
N CYS A 502 -36.16 -1.24 8.49
CA CYS A 502 -35.87 -2.65 8.22
C CYS A 502 -36.68 -3.65 9.04
N ASN A 503 -37.59 -3.18 9.90
CA ASN A 503 -38.47 -3.98 10.75
C ASN A 503 -37.76 -4.94 11.72
N HIS A 504 -36.45 -4.81 11.93
CA HIS A 504 -35.73 -5.59 12.93
C HIS A 504 -36.08 -5.10 14.34
N MET A 505 -36.28 -6.02 15.27
CA MET A 505 -36.37 -5.70 16.69
C MET A 505 -34.98 -5.35 17.21
N VAL A 506 -34.88 -4.24 17.92
CA VAL A 506 -33.65 -3.73 18.51
C VAL A 506 -33.82 -3.74 20.02
N GLU A 507 -32.87 -4.36 20.71
CA GLU A 507 -32.71 -4.28 22.15
C GLU A 507 -31.69 -3.19 22.48
N LEU A 508 -31.98 -2.36 23.48
CA LEU A 508 -31.02 -1.44 24.07
C LEU A 508 -30.34 -2.16 25.24
N SER A 509 -29.09 -2.58 25.05
CA SER A 509 -28.31 -3.20 26.11
C SER A 509 -27.83 -2.18 27.15
N GLU A 510 -27.34 -1.04 26.68
CA GLU A 510 -26.76 0.05 27.49
C GLU A 510 -26.60 1.33 26.64
N GLY A 511 -26.36 2.46 27.30
CA GLY A 511 -26.03 3.73 26.67
C GLY A 511 -27.19 4.69 26.43
N CYS A 512 -27.01 5.59 25.47
CA CYS A 512 -27.99 6.62 25.12
C CYS A 512 -29.08 6.07 24.19
N TYR A 513 -30.18 6.81 24.07
CA TYR A 513 -31.31 6.49 23.20
C TYR A 513 -31.06 6.79 21.72
N HIS A 514 -29.86 7.29 21.34
CA HIS A 514 -29.39 7.39 19.96
C HIS A 514 -28.78 6.08 19.51
N ILE A 515 -29.54 5.36 18.68
CA ILE A 515 -29.14 4.04 18.21
C ILE A 515 -28.99 4.00 16.70
N TYR A 516 -28.02 3.19 16.26
CA TYR A 516 -27.79 2.84 14.87
C TYR A 516 -28.34 1.44 14.62
N CYS A 517 -29.33 1.33 13.73
CA CYS A 517 -29.75 0.02 13.26
C CYS A 517 -28.64 -0.63 12.43
N ARG A 518 -28.60 -1.97 12.39
CA ARG A 518 -27.75 -2.73 11.47
C ARG A 518 -27.97 -2.37 9.98
N CYS A 519 -29.12 -1.79 9.63
CA CYS A 519 -29.39 -1.28 8.28
C CYS A 519 -28.85 0.14 8.01
N GLY A 520 -28.08 0.71 8.96
CA GLY A 520 -27.52 2.07 8.90
C GLY A 520 -28.52 3.18 9.21
N TYR A 521 -29.74 2.87 9.67
CA TYR A 521 -30.74 3.87 10.04
C TYR A 521 -30.54 4.34 11.48
N GLU A 522 -30.48 5.66 11.68
CA GLU A 522 -30.32 6.30 12.98
C GLU A 522 -31.67 6.77 13.52
N PHE A 523 -32.00 6.39 14.75
CA PHE A 523 -33.30 6.73 15.32
C PHE A 523 -33.34 6.69 16.85
N CYS A 524 -34.37 7.33 17.42
CA CYS A 524 -34.68 7.33 18.83
C CYS A 524 -35.20 5.98 19.29
N TYR A 525 -34.51 5.34 20.22
CA TYR A 525 -34.97 4.08 20.82
C TYR A 525 -36.33 4.26 21.51
N THR A 526 -36.58 5.42 22.12
CA THR A 526 -37.82 5.70 22.86
C THR A 526 -39.03 5.89 21.96
N CYS A 527 -38.90 6.59 20.83
CA CYS A 527 -40.06 6.95 19.99
C CYS A 527 -39.99 6.50 18.52
N GLY A 528 -38.86 5.97 18.05
CA GLY A 528 -38.68 5.56 16.65
C GLY A 528 -38.37 6.70 15.67
N ALA A 529 -38.35 7.96 16.14
CA ALA A 529 -38.13 9.14 15.29
C ALA A 529 -36.71 9.16 14.70
N GLU A 530 -36.60 9.64 13.45
CA GLU A 530 -35.35 9.71 12.70
C GLU A 530 -34.35 10.69 13.34
N TRP A 531 -33.07 10.35 13.35
CA TRP A 531 -32.01 11.31 13.61
C TRP A 531 -31.52 11.92 12.30
N LYS A 532 -31.56 13.26 12.18
CA LYS A 532 -31.07 13.97 10.98
C LYS A 532 -29.91 14.88 11.35
N ASN A 533 -28.81 14.80 10.60
CA ASN A 533 -27.61 15.63 10.81
C ASN A 533 -27.13 15.63 12.27
N LYS A 534 -27.11 14.44 12.91
CA LYS A 534 -26.75 14.25 14.33
C LYS A 534 -27.64 15.00 15.33
N LYS A 535 -28.84 15.46 14.92
CA LYS A 535 -29.84 16.08 15.79
C LYS A 535 -31.12 15.25 15.87
N ALA A 536 -31.66 15.14 17.07
CA ALA A 536 -32.90 14.40 17.30
C ALA A 536 -34.06 15.19 16.69
N THR A 537 -34.96 14.50 16.00
CA THR A 537 -36.22 15.11 15.51
C THR A 537 -37.36 15.02 16.54
N CYS A 538 -37.05 14.54 17.75
CA CYS A 538 -37.98 14.34 18.85
C CYS A 538 -37.51 15.03 20.13
N SER A 539 -38.44 15.26 21.05
CA SER A 539 -38.18 15.84 22.38
C SER A 539 -37.93 14.79 23.48
N CYS A 540 -37.64 13.53 23.11
CA CYS A 540 -37.34 12.48 24.07
C CYS A 540 -36.03 12.78 24.83
N PRO A 541 -35.90 12.31 26.09
CA PRO A 541 -34.60 12.34 26.76
C PRO A 541 -33.56 11.60 25.93
N ILE A 542 -32.30 12.05 26.00
CA ILE A 542 -31.20 11.50 25.20
C ILE A 542 -30.66 10.21 25.84
N TRP A 543 -30.80 10.05 27.16
CA TRP A 543 -30.39 8.85 27.89
C TRP A 543 -31.17 8.72 29.20
N ASP A 544 -30.97 7.59 29.89
CA ASP A 544 -31.46 7.33 31.24
C ASP A 544 -30.29 6.76 32.06
N GLU A 545 -30.06 7.30 33.26
CA GLU A 545 -28.87 7.01 34.09
C GLU A 545 -28.67 5.50 34.38
N PRO A 546 -29.72 4.69 34.65
CA PRO A 546 -29.58 3.25 34.85
C PRO A 546 -29.05 2.48 33.64
N ASN A 547 -29.19 3.03 32.43
CA ASN A 547 -28.69 2.41 31.20
C ASN A 547 -27.22 2.75 30.93
N ILE A 548 -26.61 3.68 31.66
CA ILE A 548 -25.23 4.14 31.45
C ILE A 548 -24.24 3.46 32.41
N ILE A 549 -24.68 3.05 33.61
CA ILE A 549 -23.77 2.64 34.69
C ILE A 549 -23.99 1.17 35.07
N ARG A 550 -23.08 0.30 34.62
CA ARG A 550 -22.70 -0.92 35.35
C ARG A 550 -21.18 -1.02 35.46
N ASN A 551 -20.63 -0.40 36.51
CA ASN A 551 -19.33 -0.81 37.04
C ASN A 551 -19.47 -2.22 37.64
N GLN A 552 -19.33 -3.27 36.83
CA GLN A 552 -18.90 -4.57 37.33
C GLN A 552 -17.56 -4.92 36.67
N ARG A 553 -16.49 -4.53 37.34
CA ARG A 553 -15.19 -5.20 37.24
C ARG A 553 -15.42 -6.68 37.52
N ARG A 554 -15.50 -7.50 36.48
CA ARG A 554 -15.24 -8.92 36.60
C ARG A 554 -13.73 -9.08 36.58
N PHE A 555 -13.18 -9.37 37.76
CA PHE A 555 -11.82 -9.89 37.92
C PHE A 555 -11.69 -11.27 37.27
#